data_AF-A0A535F555-F1
#
_entry.id   AF-A0A535F555-F1
#
_cell.length_a   1.000
_cell.length_b   1.000
_cell.length_c   1.000
_cell.angle_alpha   90.00
_cell.angle_beta   90.00
_cell.angle_gamma   90.00
#
_symmetry.space_group_name_H-M   'P 1'
#
loop_
_entity.id
_entity.type
_entity.pdbx_description
1 polymer ?
#
loop_
_entity_poly.entity_id
_entity_poly.type
_entity_poly.pdbx_seq_one_letter_code
_entity_poly.pdbx_strand_id
1 'polypeptide(L)'
;MPEKDPLLERQQLHADSLEGDDKADGGLYTMGQTNAQRGILQGKRILVTRTREQAGVLSERLLALGAMPVEFPTIRIVPPHNWASLDWALGRLFPTAMENDDQRDCPYAWLIFTSANGVHICCERLLERGYDLQAMCPVRVAAIGPATAAALTHYGIHPDLVPDIYVAESVAAALIHDSQQRGESLQGKRILLPRAAEARNVLVTELQHAGAVVDEVAAYTTVSVASDDQQGREIVKLLQRGEIDMITFTSSSTVRNFMQWFRSCAIDDTFLHQPSLKIACIGPITSQTARELGLDVDIEANEFTIDGLVEAIVRASLADAPLQREE
;
A
#
# COMPACT_ATOMS: atom_id res chain seq x y z
N MET A 1 56.88 -6.88 -21.19
CA MET A 1 55.71 -7.64 -20.72
C MET A 1 55.02 -6.76 -19.70
N PRO A 2 53.79 -6.29 -19.93
CA PRO A 2 53.05 -5.59 -18.89
C PRO A 2 52.30 -6.61 -18.02
N GLU A 3 52.44 -6.44 -16.71
CA GLU A 3 51.77 -7.20 -15.64
C GLU A 3 50.26 -7.00 -15.71
N LYS A 4 49.51 -8.08 -15.51
CA LYS A 4 48.04 -8.08 -15.46
C LYS A 4 47.55 -7.54 -14.11
N ASP A 5 46.52 -6.71 -14.16
CA ASP A 5 45.83 -6.14 -13.01
C ASP A 5 45.04 -7.22 -12.23
N PRO A 6 45.32 -7.46 -10.93
CA PRO A 6 44.65 -8.47 -10.12
C PRO A 6 43.15 -8.21 -9.86
N LEU A 7 42.63 -7.02 -10.21
CA LEU A 7 41.22 -6.68 -10.00
C LEU A 7 40.29 -7.26 -11.07
N LEU A 8 40.79 -7.58 -12.28
CA LEU A 8 39.99 -8.18 -13.34
C LEU A 8 39.78 -9.70 -13.18
N GLU A 9 40.74 -10.43 -12.59
CA GLU A 9 40.60 -11.88 -12.36
C GLU A 9 39.61 -12.22 -11.24
N ARG A 10 39.35 -11.31 -10.30
CA ARG A 10 38.31 -11.50 -9.26
C ARG A 10 36.88 -11.25 -9.74
N GLN A 11 36.70 -10.50 -10.83
CA GLN A 11 35.38 -10.30 -11.44
C GLN A 11 34.99 -11.43 -12.40
N GLN A 12 35.96 -12.18 -12.93
CA GLN A 12 35.70 -13.31 -13.83
C GLN A 12 35.40 -14.62 -13.09
N LEU A 13 35.92 -14.81 -11.86
CA LEU A 13 35.68 -16.03 -11.05
C LEU A 13 34.37 -16.01 -10.25
N HIS A 14 33.67 -14.87 -10.18
CA HIS A 14 32.38 -14.75 -9.52
C HIS A 14 31.17 -15.00 -10.44
N ALA A 15 31.40 -15.13 -11.75
CA ALA A 15 30.36 -15.32 -12.76
C ALA A 15 30.02 -16.80 -13.06
N ASP A 16 30.88 -17.75 -12.65
CA ASP A 16 30.73 -19.19 -12.95
C ASP A 16 30.42 -20.05 -11.71
N SER A 17 29.86 -19.48 -10.63
CA SER A 17 29.56 -20.23 -9.40
C SER A 17 28.20 -19.93 -8.76
N LEU A 18 27.26 -19.40 -9.55
CA LEU A 18 25.86 -19.21 -9.15
C LEU A 18 24.91 -20.03 -10.05
N GLU A 19 25.24 -21.31 -10.23
CA GLU A 19 24.27 -22.35 -10.59
C GLU A 19 24.29 -23.37 -9.46
N GLY A 20 23.38 -23.21 -8.48
CA GLY A 20 23.25 -24.16 -7.38
C GLY A 20 22.45 -23.61 -6.21
N ASP A 21 21.25 -24.16 -6.06
CA ASP A 21 20.40 -24.11 -4.86
C ASP A 21 19.71 -22.80 -4.50
N ASP A 22 18.75 -22.43 -5.35
CA ASP A 22 17.64 -21.54 -4.99
C ASP A 22 16.41 -22.41 -4.60
N LYS A 23 16.32 -22.79 -3.33
CA LYS A 23 15.16 -23.44 -2.71
C LYS A 23 15.00 -23.02 -1.25
N ALA A 24 14.25 -21.94 -1.02
CA ALA A 24 13.34 -21.83 0.14
C ALA A 24 12.46 -20.57 0.02
N ASP A 25 11.14 -20.79 -0.04
CA ASP A 25 10.04 -19.85 0.24
C ASP A 25 9.93 -18.55 -0.58
N GLY A 26 9.86 -18.72 -1.90
CA GLY A 26 9.04 -17.86 -2.76
C GLY A 26 7.58 -18.33 -2.73
N GLY A 27 6.70 -17.56 -2.08
CA GLY A 27 5.27 -17.84 -2.05
C GLY A 27 4.66 -17.85 -3.46
N LEU A 28 4.34 -19.05 -3.96
CA LEU A 28 3.29 -19.45 -4.93
C LEU A 28 2.98 -18.63 -6.21
N TYR A 29 3.68 -17.53 -6.50
CA TYR A 29 3.48 -16.73 -7.72
C TYR A 29 4.63 -16.93 -8.69
N THR A 30 4.86 -18.18 -9.11
CA THR A 30 5.58 -18.46 -10.34
C THR A 30 4.98 -19.69 -11.01
N MET A 31 4.47 -19.49 -12.23
CA MET A 31 4.14 -20.55 -13.20
C MET A 31 2.96 -21.47 -12.81
N GLY A 32 1.79 -20.88 -12.57
CA GLY A 32 0.56 -21.64 -12.29
C GLY A 32 -0.74 -21.06 -12.86
N GLN A 33 -0.69 -20.06 -13.75
CA GLN A 33 -1.90 -19.69 -14.50
C GLN A 33 -2.23 -20.83 -15.47
N THR A 34 -3.14 -21.72 -15.07
CA THR A 34 -3.79 -22.64 -16.00
C THR A 34 -4.28 -21.84 -17.21
N ASN A 35 -4.06 -22.34 -18.43
CA ASN A 35 -4.61 -21.77 -19.67
C ASN A 35 -6.11 -21.41 -19.58
N ALA A 36 -6.85 -22.01 -18.63
CA ALA A 36 -8.25 -21.78 -18.34
C ALA A 36 -8.63 -20.36 -17.83
N GLN A 37 -7.71 -19.56 -17.30
CA GLN A 37 -8.04 -18.21 -16.76
C GLN A 37 -7.72 -17.05 -17.71
N ARG A 38 -6.99 -17.31 -18.80
CA ARG A 38 -6.68 -16.28 -19.81
C ARG A 38 -7.97 -15.86 -20.51
N GLY A 39 -8.25 -14.56 -20.53
CA GLY A 39 -9.44 -14.01 -21.18
C GLY A 39 -10.73 -14.14 -20.35
N ILE A 40 -10.66 -14.50 -19.06
CA ILE A 40 -11.86 -14.55 -18.22
C ILE A 40 -12.54 -13.16 -18.11
N LEU A 41 -11.74 -12.09 -18.16
CA LEU A 41 -12.24 -10.72 -18.16
C LEU A 41 -12.27 -10.12 -19.59
N GLN A 42 -12.30 -10.97 -20.63
CA GLN A 42 -12.17 -10.52 -22.01
C GLN A 42 -13.21 -9.43 -22.34
N GLY A 43 -12.70 -8.25 -22.74
CA GLY A 43 -13.52 -7.12 -23.17
C GLY A 43 -14.20 -6.34 -22.04
N LYS A 44 -14.03 -6.76 -20.78
CA LYS A 44 -14.57 -6.04 -19.61
C LYS A 44 -13.80 -4.75 -19.38
N ARG A 45 -14.50 -3.62 -19.38
CA ARG A 45 -13.91 -2.31 -19.06
C ARG A 45 -14.01 -2.04 -17.57
N ILE A 46 -12.86 -1.89 -16.92
CA ILE A 46 -12.77 -1.82 -15.46
C ILE A 46 -12.14 -0.48 -15.06
N LEU A 47 -12.90 0.35 -14.35
CA LEU A 47 -12.42 1.62 -13.83
C LEU A 47 -11.54 1.39 -12.59
N VAL A 48 -10.30 1.86 -12.66
CA VAL A 48 -9.30 1.77 -11.58
C VAL A 48 -9.13 3.12 -10.92
N THR A 49 -9.56 3.25 -9.66
CA THR A 49 -9.67 4.55 -8.95
C THR A 49 -8.47 4.95 -8.10
N ARG A 50 -7.42 4.10 -8.05
CA ARG A 50 -6.23 4.30 -7.21
C ARG A 50 -5.25 5.33 -7.80
N THR A 51 -4.27 5.77 -7.01
CA THR A 51 -3.17 6.65 -7.44
C THR A 51 -2.46 6.11 -8.67
N ARG A 52 -1.91 6.99 -9.52
CA ARG A 52 -1.28 6.61 -10.80
C ARG A 52 -0.18 5.56 -10.65
N GLU A 53 0.68 5.71 -9.65
CA GLU A 53 1.80 4.78 -9.37
C GLU A 53 1.32 3.38 -8.95
N GLN A 54 0.17 3.30 -8.28
CA GLN A 54 -0.38 2.03 -7.79
C GLN A 54 -1.47 1.46 -8.71
N ALA A 55 -1.99 2.25 -9.65
CA ALA A 55 -2.90 1.81 -10.68
C ALA A 55 -2.21 0.83 -11.63
N GLY A 56 -0.93 1.05 -11.96
CA GLY A 56 -0.16 0.21 -12.86
C GLY A 56 -0.19 -1.28 -12.51
N VAL A 57 0.07 -1.65 -11.25
CA VAL A 57 0.08 -3.06 -10.82
C VAL A 57 -1.30 -3.71 -10.99
N LEU A 58 -2.37 -3.05 -10.56
CA LEU A 58 -3.73 -3.59 -10.71
C LEU A 58 -4.14 -3.64 -12.19
N SER A 59 -3.87 -2.58 -12.95
CA SER A 59 -4.12 -2.51 -14.40
C SER A 59 -3.40 -3.63 -15.15
N GLU A 60 -2.12 -3.89 -14.85
CA GLU A 60 -1.34 -4.98 -15.46
C GLU A 60 -1.94 -6.35 -15.18
N ARG A 61 -2.36 -6.61 -13.93
CA ARG A 61 -3.02 -7.87 -13.54
C ARG A 61 -4.35 -8.04 -14.26
N LEU A 62 -5.16 -7.00 -14.38
CA LEU A 62 -6.43 -7.02 -15.10
C LEU A 62 -6.24 -7.21 -16.62
N LEU A 63 -5.25 -6.53 -17.21
CA LEU A 63 -4.86 -6.71 -18.62
C LEU A 63 -4.46 -8.15 -18.92
N ALA A 64 -3.67 -8.78 -18.04
CA ALA A 64 -3.26 -10.17 -18.19
C ALA A 64 -4.45 -11.16 -18.22
N LEU A 65 -5.59 -10.76 -17.66
CA LEU A 65 -6.85 -11.52 -17.65
C LEU A 65 -7.79 -11.17 -18.82
N GLY A 66 -7.40 -10.26 -19.72
CA GLY A 66 -8.17 -9.85 -20.90
C GLY A 66 -9.07 -8.61 -20.70
N ALA A 67 -9.00 -7.97 -19.54
CA ALA A 67 -9.77 -6.75 -19.26
C ALA A 67 -9.19 -5.53 -20.00
N MET A 68 -9.97 -4.46 -20.04
CA MET A 68 -9.60 -3.12 -20.50
C MET A 68 -9.64 -2.16 -19.31
N PRO A 69 -8.57 -2.04 -18.51
CA PRO A 69 -8.55 -1.11 -17.40
C PRO A 69 -8.57 0.34 -17.89
N VAL A 70 -9.42 1.15 -17.25
CA VAL A 70 -9.51 2.59 -17.44
C VAL A 70 -9.01 3.24 -16.16
N GLU A 71 -7.82 3.81 -16.19
CA GLU A 71 -7.25 4.46 -15.02
C GLU A 71 -7.88 5.83 -14.80
N PHE A 72 -8.44 6.03 -13.61
CA PHE A 72 -8.98 7.30 -13.18
C PHE A 72 -8.62 7.56 -11.71
N PRO A 73 -7.38 7.99 -11.43
CA PRO A 73 -6.95 8.26 -10.07
C PRO A 73 -7.84 9.30 -9.42
N THR A 74 -8.42 8.96 -8.27
CA THR A 74 -9.23 9.93 -7.51
C THR A 74 -8.44 10.64 -6.43
N ILE A 75 -7.29 10.08 -6.09
CA ILE A 75 -6.35 10.63 -5.12
C ILE A 75 -4.93 10.63 -5.67
N ARG A 76 -4.11 11.51 -5.11
CA ARG A 76 -2.66 11.53 -5.28
C ARG A 76 -2.02 11.67 -3.91
N ILE A 77 -0.95 10.90 -3.72
CA ILE A 77 -0.08 11.08 -2.56
C ILE A 77 0.89 12.19 -2.91
N VAL A 78 0.97 13.21 -2.07
CA VAL A 78 1.94 14.28 -2.21
C VAL A 78 2.83 14.31 -0.97
N PRO A 79 4.14 14.57 -1.13
CA PRO A 79 5.01 14.81 0.02
C PRO A 79 4.50 15.98 0.88
N PRO A 80 4.99 16.11 2.13
CA PRO A 80 4.53 17.16 3.01
C PRO A 80 4.96 18.52 2.46
N HIS A 81 4.12 19.54 2.60
CA HIS A 81 4.44 20.90 2.15
C HIS A 81 5.71 21.47 2.81
N ASN A 82 6.02 20.99 4.02
CA ASN A 82 7.22 21.34 4.75
C ASN A 82 7.86 20.07 5.32
N TRP A 83 9.10 19.82 4.93
CA TRP A 83 9.89 18.68 5.40
C TRP A 83 10.46 18.86 6.79
N ALA A 84 10.54 20.09 7.34
CA ALA A 84 11.32 20.39 8.54
C ALA A 84 11.04 19.46 9.72
N SER A 85 9.77 19.19 10.04
CA SER A 85 9.40 18.29 11.14
C SER A 85 9.76 16.84 10.85
N LEU A 86 9.54 16.38 9.61
CA LEU A 86 9.85 15.02 9.19
C LEU A 86 11.37 14.79 9.14
N ASP A 87 12.10 15.69 8.51
CA ASP A 87 13.55 15.70 8.43
C ASP A 87 14.20 15.75 9.82
N TRP A 88 13.65 16.56 10.73
CA TRP A 88 14.12 16.63 12.11
C TRP A 88 13.89 15.31 12.83
N ALA A 89 12.69 14.73 12.74
CA ALA A 89 12.37 13.50 13.45
C ALA A 89 13.12 12.28 12.87
N LEU A 90 13.18 12.14 11.55
CA LEU A 90 13.91 11.07 10.87
C LEU A 90 15.42 11.19 11.10
N GLY A 91 15.99 12.40 11.10
CA GLY A 91 17.42 12.61 11.36
C GLY A 91 17.86 12.13 12.74
N ARG A 92 16.95 12.11 13.73
CA ARG A 92 17.23 11.59 15.08
C ARG A 92 17.32 10.06 15.14
N LEU A 93 17.02 9.37 14.05
CA LEU A 93 17.25 7.93 13.91
C LEU A 93 18.71 7.63 13.51
N PHE A 94 19.54 8.64 13.27
CA PHE A 94 20.91 8.46 12.82
C PHE A 94 21.89 9.17 13.77
N PRO A 95 23.09 8.62 13.96
CA PRO A 95 24.12 9.24 14.79
C PRO A 95 24.53 10.59 14.20
N THR A 96 24.84 11.55 15.07
CA THR A 96 25.47 12.79 14.60
C THR A 96 26.97 12.55 14.41
N ALA A 97 27.60 13.23 13.43
CA ALA A 97 29.02 13.07 13.11
C ALA A 97 30.00 13.40 14.26
N MET A 98 29.50 13.79 15.44
CA MET A 98 30.28 14.15 16.63
C MET A 98 30.24 13.09 17.74
N GLU A 99 29.42 12.04 17.60
CA GLU A 99 29.22 11.01 18.64
C GLU A 99 30.01 9.74 18.26
N ASN A 100 31.31 9.73 18.59
CA ASN A 100 32.21 8.58 18.44
C ASN A 100 32.05 7.58 19.60
N ASP A 101 30.85 7.10 19.88
CA ASP A 101 30.66 6.08 20.92
C ASP A 101 29.88 4.87 20.41
N ASP A 102 30.35 3.68 20.81
CA ASP A 102 29.81 2.36 20.45
C ASP A 102 28.40 2.13 21.06
N GLN A 103 27.91 3.08 21.86
CA GLN A 103 26.57 3.12 22.45
C GLN A 103 25.66 4.07 21.68
N ARG A 104 25.02 3.52 20.64
CA ARG A 104 23.96 4.17 19.85
C ARG A 104 22.66 4.24 20.66
N ASP A 105 22.51 5.26 21.51
CA ASP A 105 21.23 5.50 22.17
C ASP A 105 20.23 6.09 21.18
N CYS A 106 19.29 5.25 20.75
CA CYS A 106 18.20 5.67 19.90
C CYS A 106 17.14 6.41 20.74
N PRO A 107 16.74 7.65 20.41
CA PRO A 107 15.75 8.38 21.21
C PRO A 107 14.36 7.77 21.11
N TYR A 108 14.13 6.94 20.10
CA TYR A 108 12.87 6.25 19.85
C TYR A 108 13.01 4.77 20.19
N ALA A 109 12.04 4.25 20.95
CA ALA A 109 11.91 2.81 21.14
C ALA A 109 11.30 2.14 19.91
N TRP A 110 10.39 2.86 19.23
CA TRP A 110 9.67 2.37 18.06
C TRP A 110 9.63 3.41 16.93
N LEU A 111 9.77 2.93 15.71
CA LEU A 111 9.41 3.57 14.46
C LEU A 111 8.22 2.80 13.87
N ILE A 112 7.08 3.44 13.71
CA ILE A 112 5.85 2.78 13.27
C ILE A 112 5.43 3.32 11.92
N PHE A 113 5.26 2.44 10.94
CA PHE A 113 4.66 2.77 9.66
C PHE A 113 3.27 2.16 9.53
N THR A 114 2.30 3.01 9.18
CA THR A 114 0.90 2.62 8.97
C THR A 114 0.51 2.45 7.51
N SER A 115 1.41 2.78 6.59
CA SER A 115 1.22 2.55 5.15
C SER A 115 2.55 2.42 4.41
N ALA A 116 2.52 1.68 3.31
CA ALA A 116 3.63 1.61 2.36
C ALA A 116 4.04 3.01 1.85
N ASN A 117 3.08 3.93 1.62
CA ASN A 117 3.41 5.30 1.20
C ASN A 117 4.27 6.04 2.22
N GLY A 118 3.98 5.86 3.52
CA GLY A 118 4.81 6.43 4.59
C GLY A 118 6.23 5.89 4.56
N VAL A 119 6.38 4.58 4.30
CA VAL A 119 7.69 3.93 4.15
C VAL A 119 8.46 4.52 2.97
N HIS A 120 7.88 4.51 1.77
CA HIS A 120 8.53 5.00 0.56
C HIS A 120 9.00 6.45 0.73
N ILE A 121 8.10 7.33 1.16
CA ILE A 121 8.42 8.76 1.28
C ILE A 121 9.49 9.03 2.34
N CYS A 122 9.46 8.33 3.49
CA CYS A 122 10.47 8.52 4.52
C CYS A 122 11.83 7.96 4.08
N CYS A 123 11.86 6.76 3.47
CA CYS A 123 13.10 6.12 3.06
C CYS A 123 13.75 6.86 1.88
N GLU A 124 12.97 7.24 0.86
CA GLU A 124 13.45 8.06 -0.26
C GLU A 124 13.98 9.40 0.24
N ARG A 125 13.27 10.06 1.16
CA ARG A 125 13.73 11.31 1.75
C ARG A 125 15.05 11.15 2.49
N LEU A 126 15.23 10.07 3.26
CA LEU A 126 16.48 9.77 3.95
C LEU A 126 17.63 9.56 2.95
N LEU A 127 17.40 8.79 1.89
CA LEU A 127 18.39 8.55 0.83
C LEU A 127 18.76 9.85 0.10
N GLU A 128 17.79 10.70 -0.25
CA GLU A 128 18.02 12.02 -0.86
C GLU A 128 18.89 12.92 0.02
N ARG A 129 18.77 12.77 1.34
CA ARG A 129 19.56 13.52 2.33
C ARG A 129 20.91 12.89 2.64
N GLY A 130 21.25 11.77 1.98
CA GLY A 130 22.53 11.10 2.11
C GLY A 130 22.66 10.21 3.34
N TYR A 131 21.54 9.84 3.98
CA TYR A 131 21.57 8.85 5.06
C TYR A 131 21.72 7.44 4.49
N ASP A 132 22.56 6.64 5.12
CA ASP A 132 22.59 5.20 4.92
C ASP A 132 21.55 4.56 5.85
N LEU A 133 20.50 3.95 5.29
CA LEU A 133 19.43 3.30 6.06
C LEU A 133 19.95 2.18 6.98
N GLN A 134 21.09 1.56 6.65
CA GLN A 134 21.72 0.54 7.48
C GLN A 134 22.46 1.13 8.70
N ALA A 135 22.71 2.44 8.70
CA ALA A 135 23.33 3.17 9.82
C ALA A 135 22.31 3.66 10.85
N MET A 136 21.03 3.30 10.72
CA MET A 136 19.99 3.65 11.68
C MET A 136 20.34 3.15 13.09
N CYS A 137 20.02 3.95 14.12
CA CYS A 137 20.14 3.54 15.52
C CYS A 137 19.26 2.31 15.79
N PRO A 138 19.53 1.54 16.86
CA PRO A 138 18.74 0.35 17.20
C PRO A 138 17.33 0.75 17.67
N VAL A 139 16.45 1.03 16.70
CA VAL A 139 15.02 1.27 16.86
C VAL A 139 14.25 0.03 16.44
N ARG A 140 13.17 -0.30 17.17
CA ARG A 140 12.25 -1.34 16.69
C ARG A 140 11.33 -0.78 15.63
N VAL A 141 11.05 -1.55 14.59
CA VAL A 141 10.21 -1.13 13.47
C VAL A 141 8.91 -1.94 13.45
N ALA A 142 7.78 -1.25 13.44
CA ALA A 142 6.47 -1.90 13.25
C ALA A 142 5.87 -1.52 11.89
N ALA A 143 5.40 -2.52 11.16
CA ALA A 143 4.65 -2.34 9.92
C ALA A 143 3.20 -2.76 10.10
N ILE A 144 2.28 -1.81 9.91
CA ILE A 144 0.85 -2.11 9.99
C ILE A 144 0.40 -2.57 8.60
N GLY A 145 0.41 -3.89 8.39
CA GLY A 145 -0.05 -4.52 7.15
C GLY A 145 1.07 -5.17 6.32
N PRO A 146 0.77 -6.25 5.58
CA PRO A 146 1.73 -6.94 4.73
C PRO A 146 2.34 -6.04 3.66
N ALA A 147 1.55 -5.14 3.05
CA ALA A 147 2.05 -4.18 2.06
C ALA A 147 3.07 -3.20 2.66
N THR A 148 2.86 -2.78 3.92
CA THR A 148 3.80 -1.90 4.64
C THR A 148 5.09 -2.66 4.97
N ALA A 149 4.99 -3.93 5.39
CA ALA A 149 6.14 -4.78 5.65
C ALA A 149 6.96 -5.08 4.39
N ALA A 150 6.29 -5.33 3.26
CA ALA A 150 6.94 -5.51 1.96
C ALA A 150 7.68 -4.25 1.52
N ALA A 151 7.07 -3.06 1.71
CA ALA A 151 7.72 -1.79 1.41
C ALA A 151 8.98 -1.56 2.26
N LEU A 152 8.98 -1.91 3.56
CA LEU A 152 10.19 -1.83 4.39
C LEU A 152 11.29 -2.77 3.91
N THR A 153 10.90 -4.01 3.57
CA THR A 153 11.84 -5.03 3.08
C THR A 153 12.50 -4.60 1.78
N HIS A 154 11.79 -3.87 0.91
CA HIS A 154 12.35 -3.27 -0.31
C HIS A 154 13.53 -2.32 -0.03
N TYR A 155 13.52 -1.61 1.09
CA TYR A 155 14.62 -0.75 1.54
C TYR A 155 15.63 -1.46 2.45
N GLY A 156 15.55 -2.79 2.58
CA GLY A 156 16.44 -3.58 3.44
C GLY A 156 16.16 -3.41 4.94
N ILE A 157 14.94 -3.00 5.32
CA ILE A 157 14.50 -2.89 6.70
C ILE A 157 13.53 -4.04 7.00
N HIS A 158 13.87 -4.87 7.98
CA HIS A 158 12.97 -5.94 8.44
C HIS A 158 12.15 -5.45 9.64
N PRO A 159 10.81 -5.46 9.58
CA PRO A 159 9.98 -5.07 10.72
C PRO A 159 10.09 -6.10 11.86
N ASP A 160 10.24 -5.62 13.09
CA ASP A 160 10.20 -6.42 14.31
C ASP A 160 8.78 -6.89 14.65
N LEU A 161 7.76 -6.16 14.18
CA LEU A 161 6.36 -6.46 14.42
C LEU A 161 5.49 -6.16 13.20
N VAL A 162 4.68 -7.14 12.81
CA VAL A 162 3.59 -7.00 11.85
C VAL A 162 2.33 -7.58 12.51
N PRO A 163 1.38 -6.75 12.98
CA PRO A 163 0.17 -7.25 13.64
C PRO A 163 -0.73 -8.03 12.69
N ASP A 164 -1.39 -9.10 13.16
CA ASP A 164 -2.32 -9.89 12.35
C ASP A 164 -3.62 -9.13 12.02
N ILE A 165 -4.00 -8.18 12.87
CA ILE A 165 -5.23 -7.39 12.75
C ILE A 165 -4.87 -5.91 12.61
N TYR A 166 -5.30 -5.31 11.50
CA TYR A 166 -4.90 -3.95 11.08
C TYR A 166 -5.85 -2.85 11.55
N VAL A 167 -6.61 -3.10 12.61
CA VAL A 167 -7.49 -2.11 13.25
C VAL A 167 -6.69 -1.37 14.32
N ALA A 168 -6.86 -0.05 14.44
CA ALA A 168 -5.99 0.81 15.27
C ALA A 168 -5.87 0.32 16.72
N GLU A 169 -6.96 -0.10 17.32
CA GLU A 169 -7.04 -0.66 18.67
C GLU A 169 -6.25 -1.97 18.77
N SER A 170 -6.39 -2.86 17.79
CA SER A 170 -5.64 -4.12 17.72
C SER A 170 -4.14 -3.90 17.50
N VAL A 171 -3.76 -2.86 16.74
CA VAL A 171 -2.37 -2.47 16.52
C VAL A 171 -1.73 -1.99 17.82
N ALA A 172 -2.40 -1.10 18.56
CA ALA A 172 -1.91 -0.65 19.86
C ALA A 172 -1.76 -1.83 20.83
N ALA A 173 -2.77 -2.71 20.89
CA ALA A 173 -2.72 -3.92 21.71
C ALA A 173 -1.54 -4.84 21.34
N ALA A 174 -1.24 -5.01 20.04
CA ALA A 174 -0.11 -5.81 19.58
C ALA A 174 1.24 -5.22 20.02
N LEU A 175 1.41 -3.89 19.95
CA LEU A 175 2.62 -3.20 20.42
C LEU A 175 2.81 -3.29 21.94
N ILE A 176 1.72 -3.16 22.69
CA ILE A 176 1.71 -3.33 24.15
C ILE A 176 2.08 -4.76 24.49
N HIS A 177 1.47 -5.74 23.82
CA HIS A 177 1.72 -7.16 24.04
C HIS A 177 3.17 -7.54 23.72
N ASP A 178 3.71 -7.13 22.57
CA ASP A 178 5.11 -7.37 22.21
C ASP A 178 6.07 -6.78 23.26
N SER A 179 5.80 -5.55 23.71
CA SER A 179 6.62 -4.92 24.77
C SER A 179 6.56 -5.72 26.08
N GLN A 180 5.37 -6.18 26.48
CA GLN A 180 5.18 -7.00 27.69
C GLN A 180 5.89 -8.37 27.60
N GLN A 181 5.83 -9.04 26.44
CA GLN A 181 6.53 -10.32 26.23
C GLN A 181 8.05 -10.17 26.38
N ARG A 182 8.58 -8.97 26.13
CA ARG A 182 9.99 -8.64 26.30
C ARG A 182 10.34 -8.16 27.71
N GLY A 183 9.38 -8.15 28.64
CA GLY A 183 9.56 -7.65 30.00
C GLY A 183 9.65 -6.12 30.08
N GLU A 184 9.19 -5.42 29.04
CA GLU A 184 9.19 -3.96 28.93
C GLU A 184 7.78 -3.38 29.05
N SER A 185 7.70 -2.06 29.21
CA SER A 185 6.45 -1.29 29.13
C SER A 185 6.65 -0.14 28.15
N LEU A 186 5.55 0.31 27.53
CA LEU A 186 5.52 1.53 26.72
C LEU A 186 5.55 2.81 27.56
N GLN A 187 5.41 2.72 28.89
CA GLN A 187 5.43 3.87 29.79
C GLN A 187 6.71 4.71 29.62
N GLY A 188 6.56 5.97 29.22
CA GLY A 188 7.65 6.92 28.97
C GLY A 188 8.47 6.64 27.71
N LYS A 189 8.18 5.57 26.95
CA LYS A 189 8.88 5.26 25.71
C LYS A 189 8.45 6.21 24.62
N ARG A 190 9.42 6.73 23.85
CA ARG A 190 9.13 7.58 22.69
C ARG A 190 8.88 6.72 21.46
N ILE A 191 7.88 7.09 20.68
CA ILE A 191 7.49 6.42 19.45
C ILE A 191 7.47 7.45 18.33
N LEU A 192 8.20 7.20 17.25
CA LEU A 192 8.11 7.97 16.03
C LEU A 192 7.04 7.36 15.11
N LEU A 193 6.08 8.19 14.70
CA LEU A 193 4.97 7.76 13.86
C LEU A 193 4.83 8.67 12.62
N PRO A 194 5.56 8.39 11.53
CA PRO A 194 5.37 9.06 10.25
C PRO A 194 4.10 8.54 9.55
N ARG A 195 3.16 9.43 9.21
CA ARG A 195 1.88 9.03 8.59
C ARG A 195 1.23 10.12 7.75
N ALA A 196 0.08 9.81 7.14
CA ALA A 196 -0.70 10.81 6.41
C ALA A 196 -1.17 11.94 7.35
N ALA A 197 -1.15 13.18 6.87
CA ALA A 197 -1.58 14.35 7.63
C ALA A 197 -3.06 14.28 8.08
N GLU A 198 -3.92 13.60 7.30
CA GLU A 198 -5.36 13.48 7.54
C GLU A 198 -5.75 12.24 8.35
N ALA A 199 -4.77 11.50 8.88
CA ALA A 199 -5.01 10.20 9.48
C ALA A 199 -5.70 10.31 10.86
N ARG A 200 -6.53 9.32 11.20
CA ARG A 200 -7.31 9.33 12.45
C ARG A 200 -6.40 9.19 13.69
N ASN A 201 -6.75 9.86 14.78
CA ASN A 201 -5.94 9.87 16.00
C ASN A 201 -6.03 8.62 16.88
N VAL A 202 -6.87 7.63 16.53
CA VAL A 202 -7.14 6.45 17.39
C VAL A 202 -5.86 5.76 17.85
N LEU A 203 -4.95 5.43 16.93
CA LEU A 203 -3.68 4.76 17.29
C LEU A 203 -2.81 5.63 18.23
N VAL A 204 -2.73 6.94 17.97
CA VAL A 204 -1.96 7.88 18.81
C VAL A 204 -2.54 7.90 20.23
N THR A 205 -3.87 8.02 20.34
CA THR A 205 -4.59 8.02 21.61
C THR A 205 -4.37 6.73 22.38
N GLU A 206 -4.47 5.57 21.74
CA GLU A 206 -4.27 4.27 22.42
C GLU A 206 -2.82 4.07 22.89
N LEU A 207 -1.82 4.49 22.11
CA LEU A 207 -0.42 4.44 22.53
C LEU A 207 -0.14 5.40 23.70
N GLN A 208 -0.75 6.58 23.70
CA GLN A 208 -0.66 7.54 24.81
C GLN A 208 -1.35 7.01 26.07
N HIS A 209 -2.50 6.32 25.94
CA HIS A 209 -3.16 5.64 27.06
C HIS A 209 -2.27 4.54 27.66
N ALA A 210 -1.44 3.89 26.85
CA ALA A 210 -0.42 2.94 27.30
C ALA A 210 0.84 3.61 27.91
N GLY A 211 0.84 4.94 28.03
CA GLY A 211 1.91 5.73 28.64
C GLY A 211 3.05 6.12 27.69
N ALA A 212 2.93 5.85 26.39
CA ALA A 212 3.94 6.24 25.40
C ALA A 212 3.92 7.74 25.10
N VAL A 213 5.09 8.26 24.70
CA VAL A 213 5.24 9.62 24.15
C VAL A 213 5.30 9.50 22.63
N VAL A 214 4.23 9.86 21.94
CA VAL A 214 4.13 9.71 20.48
C VAL A 214 4.52 11.00 19.78
N ASP A 215 5.61 10.95 19.00
CA ASP A 215 6.00 11.98 18.04
C ASP A 215 5.34 11.65 16.69
N GLU A 216 4.12 12.14 16.50
CA GLU A 216 3.39 12.03 15.21
C GLU A 216 3.91 13.08 14.23
N VAL A 217 4.28 12.64 13.03
CA VAL A 217 4.79 13.54 11.98
C VAL A 217 4.13 13.26 10.64
N ALA A 218 3.67 14.31 9.97
CA ALA A 218 3.09 14.20 8.64
C ALA A 218 4.19 13.84 7.63
N ALA A 219 4.13 12.62 7.11
CA ALA A 219 5.01 12.12 6.06
C ALA A 219 4.44 12.43 4.67
N TYR A 220 3.12 12.57 4.53
CA TYR A 220 2.48 12.89 3.26
C TYR A 220 1.06 13.40 3.47
N THR A 221 0.48 13.95 2.40
CA THR A 221 -0.91 14.37 2.32
C THR A 221 -1.58 13.61 1.19
N THR A 222 -2.83 13.19 1.40
CA THR A 222 -3.65 12.63 0.32
C THR A 222 -4.51 13.73 -0.26
N VAL A 223 -4.25 14.12 -1.51
CA VAL A 223 -5.05 15.16 -2.19
C VAL A 223 -6.01 14.53 -3.19
N SER A 224 -7.21 15.08 -3.31
CA SER A 224 -8.13 14.73 -4.39
C SER A 224 -7.58 15.22 -5.73
N VAL A 225 -7.66 14.37 -6.76
CA VAL A 225 -7.26 14.74 -8.14
C VAL A 225 -8.34 14.43 -9.18
N ALA A 226 -9.43 13.79 -8.78
CA ALA A 226 -10.60 13.67 -9.65
C ALA A 226 -11.22 15.06 -9.85
N SER A 227 -11.38 15.47 -11.10
CA SER A 227 -11.88 16.81 -11.45
C SER A 227 -12.79 16.78 -12.68
N ASP A 228 -13.59 17.82 -12.90
CA ASP A 228 -14.36 18.03 -14.13
C ASP A 228 -13.44 18.54 -15.26
N ASP A 229 -12.37 17.80 -15.53
CA ASP A 229 -11.52 17.99 -16.69
C ASP A 229 -11.99 17.11 -17.85
N GLN A 230 -11.23 17.11 -18.95
CA GLN A 230 -11.58 16.32 -20.12
C GLN A 230 -11.64 14.81 -19.82
N GLN A 231 -10.76 14.31 -18.95
CA GLN A 231 -10.73 12.90 -18.57
C GLN A 231 -11.95 12.56 -17.72
N GLY A 232 -12.24 13.37 -16.70
CA GLY A 232 -13.41 13.18 -15.85
C GLY A 232 -14.72 13.15 -16.65
N ARG A 233 -14.93 14.13 -17.54
CA ARG A 233 -16.14 14.12 -18.40
C ARG A 233 -16.25 12.90 -19.28
N GLU A 234 -15.13 12.34 -19.74
CA GLU A 234 -15.15 11.11 -20.52
C GLU A 234 -15.55 9.90 -19.67
N ILE A 235 -15.05 9.80 -18.42
CA ILE A 235 -15.49 8.75 -17.49
C ILE A 235 -17.00 8.83 -17.22
N VAL A 236 -17.54 10.04 -17.00
CA VAL A 236 -18.99 10.23 -16.81
C VAL A 236 -19.77 9.73 -18.03
N LYS A 237 -19.33 10.06 -19.26
CA LYS A 237 -19.98 9.59 -20.49
C LYS A 237 -19.92 8.07 -20.64
N LEU A 238 -18.79 7.45 -20.32
CA LEU A 238 -18.65 5.98 -20.37
C LEU A 238 -19.61 5.32 -19.38
N LEU A 239 -19.72 5.83 -18.15
CA LEU A 239 -20.69 5.35 -17.16
C LEU A 239 -22.13 5.53 -17.65
N GLN A 240 -22.47 6.70 -18.20
CA GLN A 240 -23.81 6.98 -18.73
C GLN A 240 -24.23 6.05 -19.87
N ARG A 241 -23.28 5.63 -20.70
CA ARG A 241 -23.52 4.71 -21.82
C ARG A 241 -23.49 3.23 -21.42
N GLY A 242 -23.27 2.92 -20.14
CA GLY A 242 -23.11 1.54 -19.67
C GLY A 242 -21.85 0.87 -20.26
N GLU A 243 -20.83 1.67 -20.60
CA GLU A 243 -19.58 1.22 -21.22
C GLU A 243 -18.49 0.85 -20.20
N ILE A 244 -18.76 1.00 -18.90
CA ILE A 244 -17.91 0.51 -17.81
C ILE A 244 -18.65 -0.67 -17.17
N ASP A 245 -17.99 -1.83 -17.11
CA ASP A 245 -18.55 -3.04 -16.49
C ASP A 245 -18.31 -3.06 -14.98
N MET A 246 -17.23 -2.43 -14.51
CA MET A 246 -16.84 -2.51 -13.10
C MET A 246 -16.07 -1.28 -12.63
N ILE A 247 -16.25 -0.90 -11.35
CA ILE A 247 -15.42 0.07 -10.64
C ILE A 247 -14.71 -0.63 -9.50
N THR A 248 -13.40 -0.42 -9.39
CA THR A 248 -12.59 -0.96 -8.29
C THR A 248 -12.25 0.14 -7.29
N PHE A 249 -12.42 -0.16 -6.00
CA PHE A 249 -12.03 0.70 -4.88
C PHE A 249 -11.06 -0.01 -3.96
N THR A 250 -9.99 0.69 -3.63
CA THR A 250 -8.86 0.10 -2.91
C THR A 250 -8.55 0.79 -1.59
N SER A 251 -9.35 1.80 -1.25
CA SER A 251 -9.36 2.45 0.05
C SER A 251 -10.65 3.25 0.21
N SER A 252 -11.07 3.52 1.44
CA SER A 252 -12.20 4.42 1.71
C SER A 252 -12.00 5.84 1.14
N SER A 253 -10.75 6.32 1.01
CA SER A 253 -10.48 7.62 0.41
C SER A 253 -10.75 7.62 -1.10
N THR A 254 -10.47 6.53 -1.82
CA THR A 254 -10.83 6.43 -3.24
C THR A 254 -12.34 6.49 -3.45
N VAL A 255 -13.12 5.80 -2.62
CA VAL A 255 -14.60 5.87 -2.66
C VAL A 255 -15.11 7.29 -2.41
N ARG A 256 -14.67 7.93 -1.32
CA ARG A 256 -15.11 9.29 -0.96
C ARG A 256 -14.81 10.30 -2.05
N ASN A 257 -13.60 10.28 -2.60
CA ASN A 257 -13.20 11.23 -3.64
C ASN A 257 -13.91 10.95 -4.97
N PHE A 258 -14.08 9.68 -5.34
CA PHE A 258 -14.88 9.30 -6.51
C PHE A 258 -16.32 9.84 -6.40
N MET A 259 -17.00 9.55 -5.29
CA MET A 259 -18.40 9.97 -5.10
C MET A 259 -18.56 11.49 -5.03
N GLN A 260 -17.62 12.18 -4.38
CA GLN A 260 -17.61 13.64 -4.35
C GLN A 260 -17.46 14.24 -5.75
N TRP A 261 -16.49 13.75 -6.52
CA TRP A 261 -16.27 14.18 -7.90
C TRP A 261 -17.46 13.83 -8.80
N PHE A 262 -17.99 12.62 -8.69
CA PHE A 262 -19.08 12.15 -9.52
C PHE A 262 -20.33 13.02 -9.29
N ARG A 263 -20.69 13.29 -8.03
CA ARG A 263 -21.81 14.19 -7.67
C ARG A 263 -21.60 15.64 -8.08
N SER A 264 -20.36 16.10 -8.26
CA SER A 264 -20.11 17.45 -8.77
C SER A 264 -20.27 17.57 -10.28
N CYS A 265 -20.17 16.45 -11.01
CA CYS A 265 -20.19 16.43 -12.48
C CYS A 265 -21.49 15.87 -13.07
N ALA A 266 -22.11 14.89 -12.41
CA ALA A 266 -23.30 14.18 -12.88
C ALA A 266 -24.60 14.83 -12.36
N ILE A 267 -25.64 14.76 -13.19
CA ILE A 267 -26.98 15.28 -12.87
C ILE A 267 -27.68 14.39 -11.82
N ASP A 268 -27.46 13.08 -11.87
CA ASP A 268 -27.90 12.09 -10.89
C ASP A 268 -26.93 10.90 -10.83
N ASP A 269 -27.10 10.01 -9.85
CA ASP A 269 -26.29 8.81 -9.61
C ASP A 269 -26.95 7.50 -10.06
N THR A 270 -28.05 7.56 -10.82
CA THR A 270 -28.79 6.37 -11.27
C THR A 270 -27.92 5.40 -12.09
N PHE A 271 -26.95 5.94 -12.85
CA PHE A 271 -26.00 5.16 -13.64
C PHE A 271 -25.09 4.27 -12.78
N LEU A 272 -24.84 4.63 -11.52
CA LEU A 272 -24.02 3.84 -10.60
C LEU A 272 -24.75 2.61 -10.04
N HIS A 273 -26.07 2.53 -10.23
CA HIS A 273 -26.93 1.44 -9.76
C HIS A 273 -27.44 0.54 -10.88
N GLN A 274 -26.88 0.67 -12.09
CA GLN A 274 -27.26 -0.20 -13.20
C GLN A 274 -26.83 -1.64 -12.91
N PRO A 275 -27.68 -2.66 -13.14
CA PRO A 275 -27.33 -4.06 -12.86
C PRO A 275 -26.08 -4.57 -13.59
N SER A 276 -25.72 -3.94 -14.72
CA SER A 276 -24.54 -4.24 -15.53
C SER A 276 -23.24 -3.69 -14.95
N LEU A 277 -23.30 -2.72 -14.03
CA LEU A 277 -22.13 -2.13 -13.39
C LEU A 277 -21.87 -2.85 -12.06
N LYS A 278 -20.63 -3.32 -11.88
CA LYS A 278 -20.19 -3.98 -10.65
C LYS A 278 -19.28 -3.10 -9.81
N ILE A 279 -19.43 -3.14 -8.49
CA ILE A 279 -18.53 -2.46 -7.56
C ILE A 279 -17.67 -3.48 -6.81
N ALA A 280 -16.35 -3.39 -6.97
CA ALA A 280 -15.39 -4.26 -6.31
C ALA A 280 -14.53 -3.51 -5.30
N CYS A 281 -14.46 -4.01 -4.07
CA CYS A 281 -13.74 -3.39 -2.95
C CYS A 281 -12.65 -4.33 -2.43
N ILE A 282 -11.49 -3.75 -2.10
CA ILE A 282 -10.34 -4.50 -1.55
C ILE A 282 -10.56 -5.06 -0.14
N GLY A 283 -11.62 -4.67 0.55
CA GLY A 283 -11.88 -5.15 1.91
C GLY A 283 -12.99 -4.41 2.65
N PRO A 284 -13.34 -4.86 3.87
CA PRO A 284 -14.60 -4.54 4.55
C PRO A 284 -14.75 -3.06 4.89
N ILE A 285 -13.67 -2.38 5.29
CA ILE A 285 -13.71 -0.94 5.61
C ILE A 285 -14.00 -0.10 4.35
N THR A 286 -13.46 -0.52 3.21
CA THR A 286 -13.72 0.13 1.92
C THR A 286 -15.16 -0.12 1.48
N SER A 287 -15.63 -1.36 1.56
CA SER A 287 -17.01 -1.73 1.25
C SER A 287 -18.02 -1.01 2.12
N GLN A 288 -17.77 -0.92 3.43
CA GLN A 288 -18.61 -0.16 4.34
C GLN A 288 -18.71 1.30 3.89
N THR A 289 -17.58 1.93 3.56
CA THR A 289 -17.58 3.32 3.06
C THR A 289 -18.37 3.46 1.75
N ALA A 290 -18.27 2.49 0.84
CA ALA A 290 -19.04 2.47 -0.41
C ALA A 290 -20.54 2.41 -0.13
N ARG A 291 -20.99 1.50 0.74
CA ARG A 291 -22.40 1.37 1.15
C ARG A 291 -22.92 2.62 1.84
N GLU A 292 -22.14 3.22 2.75
CA GLU A 292 -22.49 4.48 3.43
C GLU A 292 -22.70 5.65 2.46
N LEU A 293 -22.00 5.62 1.32
CA LEU A 293 -22.13 6.64 0.27
C LEU A 293 -23.17 6.30 -0.79
N GLY A 294 -23.89 5.19 -0.62
CA GLY A 294 -24.96 4.77 -1.52
C GLY A 294 -24.51 3.91 -2.69
N LEU A 295 -23.39 3.20 -2.61
CA LEU A 295 -23.00 2.21 -3.62
C LEU A 295 -23.34 0.79 -3.15
N ASP A 296 -23.86 -0.02 -4.06
CA ASP A 296 -24.06 -1.45 -3.84
C ASP A 296 -22.75 -2.19 -4.14
N VAL A 297 -22.17 -2.84 -3.14
CA VAL A 297 -20.90 -3.57 -3.29
C VAL A 297 -21.17 -5.01 -3.70
N ASP A 298 -20.83 -5.36 -4.94
CA ASP A 298 -20.99 -6.71 -5.49
C ASP A 298 -19.85 -7.66 -5.11
N ILE A 299 -18.62 -7.14 -5.03
CA ILE A 299 -17.40 -7.94 -4.87
C ILE A 299 -16.57 -7.36 -3.72
N GLU A 300 -16.24 -8.19 -2.74
CA GLU A 300 -15.36 -7.84 -1.62
C GLU A 300 -14.24 -8.87 -1.53
N ALA A 301 -12.99 -8.41 -1.50
CA ALA A 301 -11.83 -9.28 -1.37
C ALA A 301 -11.71 -9.84 0.06
N ASN A 302 -11.37 -11.13 0.16
CA ASN A 302 -11.09 -11.77 1.45
C ASN A 302 -9.70 -11.40 1.97
N GLU A 303 -8.72 -11.33 1.06
CA GLU A 303 -7.37 -10.86 1.35
C GLU A 303 -7.26 -9.40 0.89
N PHE A 304 -6.83 -8.52 1.78
CA PHE A 304 -6.86 -7.06 1.56
C PHE A 304 -5.66 -6.57 0.74
N THR A 305 -5.36 -7.28 -0.34
CA THR A 305 -4.22 -7.07 -1.25
C THR A 305 -4.73 -6.86 -2.69
N ILE A 306 -3.84 -6.40 -3.59
CA ILE A 306 -4.20 -6.27 -5.01
C ILE A 306 -4.54 -7.64 -5.58
N ASP A 307 -3.72 -8.65 -5.28
CA ASP A 307 -3.95 -10.01 -5.76
C ASP A 307 -5.26 -10.59 -5.20
N GLY A 308 -5.54 -10.38 -3.91
CA GLY A 308 -6.82 -10.77 -3.31
C GLY A 308 -8.04 -10.12 -3.97
N LEU A 309 -7.95 -8.84 -4.38
CA LEU A 309 -9.00 -8.17 -5.14
C LEU A 309 -9.17 -8.76 -6.54
N VAL A 310 -8.06 -9.03 -7.24
CA VAL A 310 -8.10 -9.65 -8.58
C VAL A 310 -8.72 -11.04 -8.51
N GLU A 311 -8.35 -11.85 -7.50
CA GLU A 311 -8.93 -13.18 -7.27
C GLU A 311 -10.44 -13.12 -7.00
N ALA A 312 -10.90 -12.13 -6.22
CA ALA A 312 -12.32 -11.91 -5.96
C ALA A 312 -13.08 -11.55 -7.25
N ILE A 313 -12.49 -10.71 -8.11
CA ILE A 313 -13.05 -10.33 -9.42
C ILE A 313 -13.16 -11.54 -10.35
N VAL A 314 -12.10 -12.36 -10.43
CA VAL A 314 -12.06 -13.59 -11.24
C VAL A 314 -13.15 -14.55 -10.77
N ARG A 315 -13.27 -14.77 -9.46
CA ARG A 315 -14.28 -15.66 -8.88
C ARG A 315 -15.70 -15.21 -9.19
N ALA A 316 -16.00 -13.93 -9.04
CA ALA A 316 -17.30 -13.37 -9.38
C ALA A 316 -17.61 -13.54 -10.88
N SER A 317 -16.62 -13.28 -11.73
CA SER A 317 -16.76 -13.41 -13.19
C SER A 317 -16.99 -14.86 -13.64
N LEU A 318 -16.41 -15.85 -12.96
CA LEU A 318 -16.70 -17.28 -13.19
C LEU A 318 -18.13 -17.64 -12.80
N ALA A 319 -18.66 -17.08 -11.73
CA ALA A 319 -20.02 -17.35 -11.26
C ALA A 319 -21.09 -16.77 -12.21
N ASP A 320 -20.78 -15.66 -12.86
CA ASP A 320 -21.65 -15.01 -13.84
C ASP A 320 -21.56 -15.64 -15.25
N ALA A 321 -20.59 -16.53 -15.50
CA ALA A 321 -20.48 -17.20 -16.79
C ALA A 321 -21.69 -18.15 -16.98
N PRO A 322 -22.44 -18.03 -18.09
CA PRO A 322 -23.54 -18.96 -18.36
C PRO A 322 -22.97 -20.37 -18.42
N LEU A 323 -23.55 -21.30 -17.63
CA LEU A 323 -23.27 -22.73 -17.72
C LEU A 323 -23.32 -23.12 -19.20
N GLN A 324 -22.16 -23.36 -19.80
CA GLN A 324 -22.09 -23.88 -21.15
C GLN A 324 -22.82 -25.21 -21.13
N ARG A 325 -24.03 -25.25 -21.69
CA ARG A 325 -24.69 -26.50 -22.01
C ARG A 325 -23.82 -27.15 -23.08
N GLU A 326 -23.09 -28.18 -22.69
CA GLU A 326 -22.48 -29.11 -23.64
C GLU A 326 -23.62 -29.67 -24.50
N GLU A 327 -23.62 -29.33 -25.79
CA GLU A 327 -24.39 -30.01 -26.83
C GLU A 327 -23.62 -31.25 -27.33
#